data_AF-A0AAW2TB45-F1
#
_entry.id   AF-A0AAW2TB45-F1
#
_cell.length_a   1.000
_cell.length_b   1.000
_cell.length_c   1.000
_cell.angle_alpha   90.00
_cell.angle_beta   90.00
_cell.angle_gamma   90.00
#
_symmetry.space_group_name_H-M   'P 1'
#
loop_
_entity.id
_entity.type
_entity.pdbx_description
1 polymer ?
#
loop_
_entity_poly.entity_id
_entity_poly.type
_entity_poly.pdbx_seq_one_letter_code
_entity_poly.pdbx_strand_id
1 'polypeptide(L)'
;MSDIDSDKWLEAMKFEMDSMDSNQVWSLVDPPKGARPVGCKWVYKCKLRADEEVTTFKARLVAKGYNQRPGVDFEETYSPVPMAKFIRILLAIAAWYDYEIWQMDVKTAFLNDFVEQEIFMDQSEGFTAVGEEQKVCHLQRSIYGLKQASRSWNTHFDEVIWGYDFIKNDYDPCIYKKISGSSVAYLMLYVDDILLIGNDVKMLGNIKA
;
A
#
# COMPACT_ATOMS: atom_id res chain seq x y z
N MET A 1 -2.95 30.67 2.02
CA MET A 1 -3.61 29.56 2.74
C MET A 1 -4.04 30.14 4.07
N SER A 2 -5.33 30.24 4.36
CA SER A 2 -5.82 30.81 5.61
C SER A 2 -5.44 29.92 6.80
N ASP A 3 -4.97 30.54 7.88
CA ASP A 3 -4.45 29.96 9.13
C ASP A 3 -5.29 28.82 9.74
N ILE A 4 -6.61 28.80 9.49
CA ILE A 4 -7.58 28.00 10.24
C ILE A 4 -7.46 26.48 10.06
N ASP A 5 -6.94 26.01 8.93
CA ASP A 5 -6.80 24.56 8.67
C ASP A 5 -5.33 24.10 8.72
N SER A 6 -4.38 25.00 9.00
CA SER A 6 -2.95 24.70 9.07
C SER A 6 -2.65 23.62 10.11
N ASP A 7 -3.23 23.76 11.31
CA ASP A 7 -3.04 22.81 12.41
C ASP A 7 -3.54 21.41 12.07
N LYS A 8 -4.67 21.31 11.36
CA LYS A 8 -5.26 20.03 10.95
C LYS A 8 -4.40 19.31 9.91
N TRP A 9 -3.76 20.06 9.02
CA TRP A 9 -2.80 19.48 8.07
C TRP A 9 -1.53 19.00 8.78
N LEU A 10 -1.02 19.78 9.74
CA LEU A 10 0.15 19.40 10.52
C LEU A 10 -0.11 18.13 11.35
N GLU A 11 -1.29 18.02 11.95
CA GLU A 11 -1.73 16.80 12.65
C GLU A 11 -1.77 15.60 11.71
N ALA A 12 -2.32 15.76 10.51
CA ALA A 12 -2.34 14.69 9.50
C ALA A 12 -0.93 14.29 9.03
N MET A 13 0.01 15.24 8.93
CA MET A 13 1.41 14.95 8.60
C MET A 13 2.11 14.20 9.73
N LYS A 14 1.90 14.59 10.99
CA LYS A 14 2.42 13.87 12.15
C LYS A 14 1.93 12.43 12.19
N PHE A 15 0.64 12.21 11.96
CA PHE A 15 0.06 10.87 11.90
C PHE A 15 0.73 9.99 10.82
N GLU A 16 1.02 10.56 9.64
CA GLU A 16 1.76 9.85 8.60
C GLU A 16 3.20 9.54 9.04
N MET A 17 3.90 10.49 9.67
CA MET A 17 5.27 10.28 10.16
C MET A 17 5.32 9.21 11.27
N ASP A 18 4.38 9.21 12.21
CA ASP A 18 4.25 8.19 13.25
C ASP A 18 4.00 6.80 12.63
N SER A 19 3.21 6.74 11.55
CA SER A 19 3.03 5.50 10.78
C SER A 19 4.32 5.04 10.12
N MET A 20 5.16 5.96 9.63
CA MET A 20 6.44 5.60 9.00
C MET A 20 7.47 5.13 10.03
N ASP A 21 7.49 5.76 11.20
CA ASP A 21 8.37 5.38 12.32
C ASP A 21 7.99 4.02 12.91
N SER A 22 6.70 3.80 13.19
CA SER A 22 6.21 2.52 13.73
C SER A 22 6.46 1.33 12.80
N ASN A 23 6.46 1.56 11.48
CA ASN A 23 6.79 0.53 10.49
C ASN A 23 8.30 0.45 10.19
N GLN A 24 9.14 1.27 10.82
CA GLN A 24 10.59 1.33 10.58
C GLN A 24 10.92 1.50 9.10
N VAL A 25 10.20 2.39 8.42
CA VAL A 25 10.27 2.52 6.96
C VAL A 25 11.65 2.93 6.48
N TRP A 26 12.40 3.70 7.28
CA TRP A 26 13.77 4.08 6.97
C TRP A 26 14.63 4.26 8.21
N SER A 27 15.94 4.30 8.00
CA SER A 27 16.91 4.77 8.99
C SER A 27 17.65 6.01 8.46
N LEU A 28 18.03 6.93 9.36
CA LEU A 28 18.82 8.11 8.99
C LEU A 28 20.30 7.74 8.92
N VAL A 29 20.91 8.01 7.76
CA VAL A 29 22.32 7.70 7.48
C VAL A 29 23.02 8.87 6.80
N ASP A 30 24.34 8.92 6.90
CA ASP A 30 25.13 9.83 6.07
C ASP A 30 25.03 9.41 4.60
N PRO A 31 24.85 10.35 3.66
CA PRO A 31 24.68 10.03 2.26
C PRO A 31 25.93 9.30 1.73
N PRO A 32 25.78 8.10 1.14
CA PRO A 32 26.92 7.40 0.55
C PRO A 32 27.54 8.22 -0.57
N LYS A 33 28.84 8.03 -0.80
CA LYS A 33 29.56 8.74 -1.88
C LYS A 33 28.91 8.46 -3.23
N GLY A 34 28.40 9.51 -3.88
CA GLY A 34 27.76 9.42 -5.19
C GLY A 34 26.30 8.99 -5.17
N ALA A 35 25.71 8.77 -3.99
CA ALA A 35 24.28 8.53 -3.85
C ALA A 35 23.49 9.76 -4.34
N ARG A 36 22.40 9.48 -5.04
CA ARG A 36 21.44 10.50 -5.49
C ARG A 36 20.11 10.21 -4.81
N PRO A 37 19.83 10.83 -3.65
CA PRO A 37 18.60 10.56 -2.95
C PRO A 37 17.39 10.95 -3.80
N VAL A 38 16.34 10.15 -3.70
CA VAL A 38 15.04 10.40 -4.31
C VAL A 38 14.35 11.46 -3.46
N GLY A 39 13.99 12.60 -4.05
CA GLY A 39 13.22 13.58 -3.31
C GLY A 39 11.84 13.06 -2.92
N CYS A 40 11.22 13.65 -1.91
CA CYS A 40 9.84 13.35 -1.51
C CYS A 40 8.96 14.60 -1.61
N LYS A 41 7.65 14.41 -1.48
CA LYS A 41 6.66 15.50 -1.37
C LYS A 41 5.45 15.06 -0.56
N TRP A 42 4.78 16.04 0.02
CA TRP A 42 3.49 15.84 0.68
C TRP A 42 2.35 15.88 -0.34
N VAL A 43 1.44 14.91 -0.24
CA VAL A 43 0.18 14.87 -0.99
C VAL A 43 -0.97 15.02 0.00
N TYR A 44 -1.77 16.06 -0.18
CA TYR A 44 -2.86 16.43 0.70
C TYR A 44 -4.20 16.07 0.06
N LYS A 45 -5.11 15.49 0.84
CA LYS A 45 -6.48 15.19 0.42
C LYS A 45 -7.46 15.45 1.54
N CYS A 46 -8.46 16.31 1.27
CA CYS A 46 -9.64 16.42 2.11
C CYS A 46 -10.65 15.34 1.70
N LYS A 47 -11.17 14.60 2.68
CA LYS A 47 -12.36 13.77 2.47
C LYS A 47 -13.58 14.56 2.94
N LEU A 48 -14.52 14.77 2.02
CA LEU A 48 -15.82 15.36 2.29
C LEU A 48 -16.82 14.25 2.60
N ARG A 49 -17.75 14.51 3.51
CA ARG A 49 -18.94 13.67 3.70
C ARG A 49 -19.94 13.90 2.56
N ALA A 50 -20.98 13.07 2.53
CA ALA A 50 -22.09 13.21 1.59
C ALA A 50 -22.89 14.52 1.76
N ASP A 51 -22.75 15.20 2.90
CA ASP A 51 -23.33 16.51 3.22
C ASP A 51 -22.38 17.69 2.89
N GLU A 52 -21.27 17.43 2.18
CA GLU A 52 -20.23 18.40 1.81
C GLU A 52 -19.40 18.97 2.99
N GLU A 53 -19.57 18.49 4.23
CA GLU A 53 -18.69 18.88 5.34
C GLU A 53 -17.33 18.16 5.28
N VAL A 54 -16.25 18.91 5.55
CA VAL A 54 -14.89 18.35 5.63
C VAL A 54 -14.80 17.43 6.84
N THR A 55 -14.58 16.14 6.57
CA THR A 55 -14.61 15.10 7.60
C THR A 55 -13.22 14.71 8.08
N THR A 56 -12.25 14.70 7.17
CA THR A 56 -10.90 14.23 7.49
C THR A 56 -9.87 14.84 6.57
N PHE A 57 -8.79 15.34 7.18
CA PHE A 57 -7.57 15.77 6.51
C PHE A 57 -6.63 14.58 6.39
N LYS A 58 -6.14 14.29 5.18
CA LYS A 58 -5.18 13.22 4.95
C LYS A 58 -3.94 13.79 4.26
N ALA A 59 -2.80 13.72 4.94
CA ALA A 59 -1.49 13.94 4.35
C ALA A 59 -0.84 12.59 4.08
N ARG A 60 -0.08 12.49 2.99
CA ARG A 60 0.75 11.32 2.68
C ARG A 60 2.12 11.78 2.22
N LEU A 61 3.16 11.10 2.69
CA LEU A 61 4.51 11.32 2.20
C LEU A 61 4.73 10.42 0.98
N VAL A 62 5.12 11.02 -0.14
CA VAL A 62 5.23 10.33 -1.42
C VAL A 62 6.62 10.57 -2.01
N ALA A 63 7.31 9.49 -2.36
CA ALA A 63 8.55 9.56 -3.13
C ALA A 63 8.29 10.19 -4.50
N LYS A 64 9.23 11.00 -4.97
CA LYS A 64 9.26 11.51 -6.34
C LYS A 64 9.86 10.44 -7.26
N GLY A 65 9.21 9.29 -7.39
CA GLY A 65 9.75 8.15 -8.17
C GLY A 65 9.92 8.43 -9.66
N TYR A 66 9.39 9.54 -10.19
CA TYR A 66 9.77 10.02 -11.53
C TYR A 66 11.25 10.38 -11.66
N ASN A 67 11.95 10.60 -10.53
CA ASN A 67 13.40 10.81 -10.47
C ASN A 67 14.22 9.51 -10.36
N GLN A 68 13.57 8.36 -10.18
CA GLN A 68 14.26 7.07 -10.10
C GLN A 68 14.74 6.60 -11.49
N ARG A 69 15.88 5.91 -11.49
CA ARG A 69 16.57 5.40 -12.67
C ARG A 69 16.40 3.88 -12.80
N PRO A 70 15.94 3.38 -13.96
CA PRO A 70 15.95 1.95 -14.25
C PRO A 70 17.38 1.39 -14.17
N GLY A 71 17.54 0.17 -13.66
CA GLY A 71 18.82 -0.52 -13.52
C GLY A 71 19.70 -0.01 -12.37
N VAL A 72 19.18 0.92 -11.56
CA VAL A 72 19.87 1.43 -10.36
C VAL A 72 18.90 1.47 -9.18
N ASP A 73 17.81 2.23 -9.32
CA ASP A 73 16.86 2.46 -8.24
C ASP A 73 15.65 1.51 -8.31
N PHE A 74 15.49 0.80 -9.45
CA PHE A 74 14.53 -0.30 -9.67
C PHE A 74 14.89 -1.09 -10.94
N GLU A 75 14.47 -2.35 -11.00
CA GLU A 75 14.57 -3.20 -12.20
C GLU A 75 13.22 -3.36 -12.92
N GLU A 76 12.21 -3.88 -12.21
CA GLU A 76 10.87 -4.10 -12.73
C GLU A 76 9.80 -3.32 -11.95
N THR A 77 8.82 -2.79 -12.67
CA THR A 77 7.73 -1.99 -12.08
C THR A 77 6.34 -2.57 -12.31
N TYR A 78 6.24 -3.63 -13.12
CA TYR A 78 4.95 -4.20 -13.47
C TYR A 78 4.32 -4.87 -12.24
N SER A 79 3.10 -4.43 -11.92
CA SER A 79 2.20 -5.05 -10.96
C SER A 79 0.90 -5.41 -11.68
N PRO A 80 0.37 -6.63 -11.50
CA PRO A 80 -0.90 -6.99 -12.08
C PRO A 80 -2.06 -6.24 -11.42
N VAL A 81 -3.16 -6.15 -12.15
CA VAL A 81 -4.45 -5.57 -11.72
C VAL A 81 -5.53 -6.54 -12.20
N PRO A 82 -6.56 -6.87 -11.39
CA PRO A 82 -7.52 -7.89 -11.77
C PRO A 82 -8.29 -7.48 -13.01
N MET A 83 -8.49 -8.43 -13.93
CA MET A 83 -9.23 -8.16 -15.15
C MET A 83 -10.71 -7.96 -14.84
N ALA A 84 -11.32 -6.94 -15.45
CA ALA A 84 -12.74 -6.61 -15.27
C ALA A 84 -13.69 -7.79 -15.54
N LYS A 85 -13.32 -8.72 -16.43
CA LYS A 85 -14.11 -9.93 -16.70
C LYS A 85 -14.21 -10.82 -15.46
N PHE A 86 -13.14 -10.98 -14.70
CA PHE A 86 -13.13 -11.84 -13.52
C PHE A 86 -13.83 -11.19 -12.33
N ILE A 87 -13.73 -9.86 -12.18
CA ILE A 87 -14.56 -9.10 -11.22
C ILE A 87 -16.04 -9.45 -11.46
N ARG A 88 -16.51 -9.34 -12.70
CA ARG A 88 -17.91 -9.63 -13.06
C ARG A 88 -18.28 -11.10 -12.84
N ILE A 89 -17.38 -12.03 -13.17
CA ILE A 89 -17.61 -13.47 -12.97
C ILE A 89 -17.75 -13.78 -11.48
N LEU A 90 -16.86 -13.27 -10.62
CA LEU A 90 -16.91 -13.50 -9.18
C LEU A 90 -18.18 -12.91 -8.56
N LEU A 91 -18.57 -11.70 -8.97
CA LEU A 91 -19.84 -11.09 -8.54
C LEU A 91 -21.06 -11.89 -9.00
N ALA A 92 -21.05 -12.43 -10.23
CA ALA A 92 -22.12 -13.27 -10.73
C ALA A 92 -22.20 -14.62 -9.99
N ILE A 93 -21.06 -15.24 -9.67
CA ILE A 93 -21.00 -16.44 -8.83
C ILE A 93 -21.61 -16.13 -7.46
N ALA A 94 -21.21 -15.01 -6.84
CA ALA A 94 -21.71 -14.63 -5.54
C ALA A 94 -23.23 -14.40 -5.56
N ALA A 95 -23.75 -13.71 -6.57
CA ALA A 95 -25.17 -13.48 -6.72
C ALA A 95 -25.98 -14.76 -7.00
N TRP A 96 -25.41 -15.70 -7.76
CA TRP A 96 -26.09 -16.95 -8.11
C TRP A 96 -26.16 -17.95 -6.96
N TYR A 97 -25.05 -18.09 -6.22
CA TYR A 97 -24.94 -19.06 -5.11
C TYR A 97 -25.19 -18.44 -3.73
N ASP A 98 -25.58 -17.16 -3.67
CA ASP A 98 -25.80 -16.41 -2.44
C ASP A 98 -24.58 -16.42 -1.51
N TYR A 99 -23.41 -16.07 -2.07
CA TYR A 99 -22.17 -15.95 -1.30
C TYR A 99 -22.04 -14.57 -0.67
N GLU A 100 -21.41 -14.53 0.50
CA GLU A 100 -21.05 -13.30 1.19
C GLU A 100 -19.92 -12.58 0.46
N ILE A 101 -19.98 -11.26 0.42
CA ILE A 101 -18.99 -10.39 -0.22
C ILE A 101 -18.51 -9.35 0.79
N TRP A 102 -17.23 -9.39 1.14
CA TRP A 102 -16.59 -8.42 2.02
C TRP A 102 -15.53 -7.62 1.27
N GLN A 103 -15.60 -6.30 1.37
CA GLN A 103 -14.53 -5.42 0.92
C GLN A 103 -13.64 -5.06 2.11
N MET A 104 -12.32 -5.11 1.90
CA MET A 104 -11.31 -4.70 2.86
C MET A 104 -10.34 -3.73 2.19
N ASP A 105 -9.84 -2.76 2.96
CA ASP A 105 -8.80 -1.81 2.55
C ASP A 105 -7.56 -2.11 3.41
N VAL A 106 -6.43 -2.40 2.78
CA VAL A 106 -5.19 -2.63 3.51
C VAL A 106 -4.60 -1.30 3.91
N LYS A 107 -4.63 -1.01 5.21
CA LYS A 107 -3.94 0.15 5.75
C LYS A 107 -2.45 0.00 5.48
N THR A 108 -1.85 1.09 4.98
CA THR A 108 -0.40 1.20 4.76
C THR A 108 0.19 0.06 3.94
N ALA A 109 -0.53 -0.45 2.94
CA ALA A 109 -0.13 -1.56 2.06
C ALA A 109 1.35 -1.50 1.66
N PHE A 110 1.81 -0.39 1.08
CA PHE A 110 3.20 -0.25 0.64
C PHE A 110 4.23 -0.24 1.77
N LEU A 111 3.85 0.18 2.98
CA LEU A 111 4.76 0.17 4.14
C LEU A 111 4.94 -1.22 4.74
N ASN A 112 4.19 -2.24 4.30
CA ASN A 112 4.38 -3.61 4.81
C ASN A 112 5.49 -4.35 4.06
N ASP A 113 5.86 -3.90 2.85
CA ASP A 113 6.87 -4.57 2.03
C ASP A 113 8.27 -3.99 2.22
N PHE A 114 9.28 -4.85 2.11
CA PHE A 114 10.69 -4.46 2.15
C PHE A 114 11.15 -3.97 0.77
N VAL A 115 12.01 -2.95 0.75
CA VAL A 115 12.65 -2.55 -0.51
C VAL A 115 13.87 -3.44 -0.74
N GLU A 116 13.86 -4.22 -1.83
CA GLU A 116 15.00 -5.04 -2.22
C GLU A 116 16.20 -4.20 -2.68
N GLN A 117 15.93 -3.07 -3.35
CA GLN A 117 16.96 -2.15 -3.84
C GLN A 117 17.38 -1.16 -2.76
N GLU A 118 18.66 -0.79 -2.76
CA GLU A 118 19.16 0.26 -1.88
C GLU A 118 18.68 1.63 -2.37
N ILE A 119 17.67 2.19 -1.69
CA ILE A 119 17.08 3.49 -2.05
C ILE A 119 17.29 4.47 -0.92
N PHE A 120 17.89 5.61 -1.26
CA PHE A 120 17.99 6.77 -0.37
C PHE A 120 16.93 7.79 -0.76
N MET A 121 16.32 8.44 0.23
CA MET A 121 15.32 9.48 0.05
C MET A 121 15.73 10.73 0.84
N ASP A 122 15.43 11.91 0.30
CA ASP A 122 15.57 13.15 1.04
C ASP A 122 14.62 13.17 2.24
N GLN A 123 15.04 13.80 3.34
CA GLN A 123 14.16 14.04 4.48
C GLN A 123 12.97 14.91 4.06
N SER A 124 11.79 14.64 4.62
CA SER A 124 10.57 15.36 4.28
C SER A 124 10.59 16.80 4.78
N GLU A 125 10.18 17.73 3.93
CA GLU A 125 10.02 19.14 4.28
C GLU A 125 9.11 19.30 5.51
N GLY A 126 9.57 20.10 6.48
CA GLY A 126 8.88 20.32 7.76
C GLY A 126 9.16 19.27 8.84
N PHE A 127 9.88 18.19 8.52
CA PHE A 127 10.19 17.09 9.45
C PHE A 127 11.66 16.64 9.35
N THR A 128 12.56 17.54 8.95
CA THR A 128 14.01 17.29 8.98
C THR A 128 14.51 17.18 10.42
N ALA A 129 15.35 16.18 10.70
CA ALA A 129 15.96 16.00 12.01
C ALA A 129 16.96 17.12 12.32
N VAL A 130 16.76 17.79 13.46
CA VAL A 130 17.57 18.93 13.90
C VAL A 130 19.00 18.48 14.19
N GLY A 131 19.97 19.13 13.56
CA GLY A 131 21.40 18.79 13.65
C GLY A 131 21.84 17.64 12.74
N GLU A 132 20.91 17.04 11.99
CA GLU A 132 21.17 15.96 11.03
C GLU A 132 20.62 16.31 9.64
N GLU A 133 20.57 17.60 9.28
CA GLU A 133 19.94 18.10 8.06
C GLU A 133 20.61 17.56 6.77
N GLN A 134 21.86 17.14 6.87
CA GLN A 134 22.63 16.58 5.75
C GLN A 134 22.42 15.06 5.57
N LYS A 135 21.76 14.39 6.51
CA LYS A 135 21.48 12.96 6.43
C LYS A 135 20.33 12.66 5.47
N VAL A 136 20.32 11.43 4.98
CA VAL A 136 19.30 10.91 4.08
C VAL A 136 18.58 9.73 4.72
N CYS A 137 17.34 9.49 4.31
CA CYS A 137 16.55 8.34 4.72
C CYS A 137 16.93 7.13 3.87
N HIS A 138 17.54 6.11 4.46
CA HIS A 138 17.76 4.82 3.81
C HIS A 138 16.51 3.95 3.97
N LEU A 139 15.74 3.81 2.88
CA LEU A 139 14.45 3.11 2.88
C LEU A 139 14.67 1.61 3.10
N GLN A 140 14.10 1.09 4.19
CA GLN A 140 13.97 -0.34 4.45
C GLN A 140 12.66 -0.88 3.89
N ARG A 141 11.64 -0.04 3.80
CA ARG A 141 10.31 -0.39 3.31
C ARG A 141 9.83 0.51 2.20
N SER A 142 8.97 -0.06 1.36
CA SER A 142 8.44 0.66 0.20
C SER A 142 7.51 1.77 0.64
N ILE A 143 7.41 2.83 -0.15
CA ILE A 143 6.50 3.95 0.09
C ILE A 143 5.78 4.34 -1.19
N TYR A 144 4.67 5.05 -1.03
CA TYR A 144 3.93 5.61 -2.16
C TYR A 144 4.87 6.42 -3.06
N GLY A 145 4.68 6.26 -4.37
CA GLY A 145 5.40 7.04 -5.37
C GLY A 145 6.72 6.43 -5.83
N LEU A 146 7.26 5.40 -5.16
CA LEU A 146 8.33 4.58 -5.74
C LEU A 146 7.77 3.81 -6.95
N LYS A 147 8.59 3.68 -8.00
CA LYS A 147 8.19 3.04 -9.25
C LYS A 147 7.81 1.57 -9.09
N GLN A 148 8.50 0.86 -8.21
CA GLN A 148 8.29 -0.56 -7.94
C GLN A 148 7.23 -0.82 -6.85
N ALA A 149 6.71 0.21 -6.16
CA ALA A 149 5.92 0.02 -4.93
C ALA A 149 4.73 -0.94 -5.10
N SER A 150 3.96 -0.79 -6.17
CA SER A 150 2.82 -1.68 -6.46
C SER A 150 3.24 -3.13 -6.65
N ARG A 151 4.35 -3.37 -7.35
CA ARG A 151 4.86 -4.71 -7.61
C ARG A 151 5.33 -5.36 -6.32
N SER A 152 6.17 -4.63 -5.60
CA SER A 152 6.68 -4.95 -4.27
C SER A 152 5.57 -5.45 -3.35
N TRP A 153 4.52 -4.64 -3.20
CA TRP A 153 3.32 -5.00 -2.46
C TRP A 153 2.62 -6.25 -2.98
N ASN A 154 2.44 -6.39 -4.31
CA ASN A 154 1.78 -7.56 -4.88
C ASN A 154 2.56 -8.86 -4.62
N THR A 155 3.89 -8.83 -4.71
CA THR A 155 4.76 -9.96 -4.41
C THR A 155 4.67 -10.34 -2.93
N HIS A 156 4.78 -9.36 -2.03
CA HIS A 156 4.64 -9.60 -0.60
C HIS A 156 3.26 -10.17 -0.24
N PHE A 157 2.20 -9.63 -0.82
CA PHE A 157 0.84 -10.14 -0.61
C PHE A 157 0.68 -11.59 -1.06
N ASP A 158 1.26 -11.96 -2.21
CA ASP A 158 1.25 -13.33 -2.71
C ASP A 158 1.94 -14.30 -1.74
N GLU A 159 3.10 -13.92 -1.18
CA GLU A 159 3.81 -14.72 -0.18
C GLU A 159 2.98 -14.91 1.09
N VAL A 160 2.37 -13.83 1.58
CA VAL A 160 1.53 -13.87 2.79
C VAL A 160 0.31 -14.78 2.55
N ILE A 161 -0.38 -14.62 1.42
CA ILE A 161 -1.64 -15.33 1.18
C ILE A 161 -1.46 -16.83 0.97
N TRP A 162 -0.29 -17.26 0.47
CA TRP A 162 0.07 -18.69 0.42
C TRP A 162 0.07 -19.32 1.82
N GLY A 163 0.50 -18.58 2.84
CA GLY A 163 0.45 -19.01 4.24
C GLY A 163 -0.98 -19.24 4.77
N TYR A 164 -1.99 -18.70 4.09
CA TYR A 164 -3.41 -18.89 4.41
C TYR A 164 -4.07 -19.98 3.53
N ASP A 165 -3.29 -20.87 2.91
CA ASP A 165 -3.75 -21.96 2.02
C ASP A 165 -4.55 -21.50 0.79
N PHE A 166 -4.35 -20.26 0.37
CA PHE A 166 -4.91 -19.78 -0.88
C PHE A 166 -4.04 -20.21 -2.06
N ILE A 167 -4.69 -20.62 -3.13
CA ILE A 167 -4.05 -20.99 -4.39
C ILE A 167 -4.33 -19.89 -5.40
N LYS A 168 -3.28 -19.34 -6.00
CA LYS A 168 -3.38 -18.34 -7.07
C LYS A 168 -4.08 -18.93 -8.30
N ASN A 169 -4.91 -18.13 -8.95
CA ASN A 169 -5.61 -18.52 -10.18
C ASN A 169 -4.67 -18.45 -11.39
N ASP A 170 -4.73 -19.47 -12.26
CA ASP A 170 -3.87 -19.57 -13.45
C ASP A 170 -4.15 -18.51 -14.52
N TYR A 171 -5.35 -17.94 -14.53
CA TYR A 171 -5.79 -17.01 -15.57
C TYR A 171 -5.72 -15.55 -15.13
N ASP A 172 -5.76 -15.27 -13.82
CA ASP A 172 -5.65 -13.92 -13.27
C ASP A 172 -4.80 -13.94 -11.99
N PRO A 173 -3.59 -13.36 -12.00
CA PRO A 173 -2.66 -13.42 -10.87
C PRO A 173 -3.11 -12.58 -9.66
N CYS A 174 -4.18 -11.79 -9.78
CA CYS A 174 -4.77 -11.04 -8.68
C CYS A 174 -5.87 -11.82 -7.96
N ILE A 175 -6.20 -13.04 -8.41
CA ILE A 175 -7.28 -13.84 -7.86
C ILE A 175 -6.72 -15.10 -7.20
N TYR A 176 -7.24 -15.39 -6.03
CA TYR A 176 -6.88 -16.52 -5.21
C TYR A 176 -8.12 -17.30 -4.80
N LYS A 177 -7.97 -18.61 -4.62
CA LYS A 177 -9.05 -19.49 -4.19
C LYS A 177 -8.59 -20.37 -3.04
N LYS A 178 -9.44 -20.51 -2.02
CA LYS A 178 -9.32 -21.49 -0.95
C LYS A 178 -10.55 -22.39 -0.95
N ILE A 179 -10.32 -23.69 -0.82
CA ILE A 179 -11.39 -24.69 -0.68
C ILE A 179 -11.06 -25.56 0.52
N SER A 180 -12.03 -25.74 1.41
CA SER A 180 -11.94 -26.70 2.52
C SER A 180 -13.27 -27.43 2.67
N GLY A 181 -13.31 -28.68 2.21
CA GLY A 181 -14.56 -29.45 2.13
C GLY A 181 -15.59 -28.76 1.23
N SER A 182 -16.75 -28.41 1.81
CA SER A 182 -17.81 -27.66 1.13
C SER A 182 -17.63 -26.14 1.17
N SER A 183 -16.67 -25.63 1.95
CA SER A 183 -16.44 -24.20 2.11
C SER A 183 -15.48 -23.70 1.03
N VAL A 184 -15.83 -22.57 0.41
CA VAL A 184 -15.10 -21.94 -0.68
C VAL A 184 -14.95 -20.45 -0.39
N ALA A 185 -13.73 -19.95 -0.56
CA ALA A 185 -13.43 -18.53 -0.55
C ALA A 185 -12.65 -18.14 -1.82
N TYR A 186 -13.02 -17.02 -2.42
CA TYR A 186 -12.30 -16.32 -3.47
C TYR A 186 -11.81 -15.00 -2.90
N LEU A 187 -10.53 -14.70 -3.11
CA LEU A 187 -9.94 -13.43 -2.75
C LEU A 187 -9.45 -12.76 -4.03
N MET A 188 -9.76 -11.49 -4.21
CA MET A 188 -9.25 -10.68 -5.29
C MET A 188 -8.54 -9.46 -4.73
N LEU A 189 -7.28 -9.27 -5.13
CA LEU A 189 -6.49 -8.09 -4.77
C LEU A 189 -6.54 -7.07 -5.91
N TYR A 190 -7.04 -5.87 -5.64
CA TYR A 190 -6.93 -4.70 -6.51
C TYR A 190 -6.06 -3.66 -5.82
N VAL A 191 -4.75 -3.67 -6.09
CA VAL A 191 -3.80 -2.77 -5.44
C VAL A 191 -3.93 -2.85 -3.90
N ASP A 192 -4.51 -1.86 -3.24
CA ASP A 192 -4.69 -1.81 -1.78
C ASP A 192 -6.06 -2.35 -1.32
N ASP A 193 -7.00 -2.56 -2.25
CA ASP A 193 -8.34 -3.08 -1.99
C ASP A 193 -8.37 -4.61 -2.13
N ILE A 194 -9.09 -5.27 -1.22
CA ILE A 194 -9.35 -6.71 -1.26
C ILE A 194 -10.85 -6.95 -1.33
N LEU A 195 -11.27 -7.79 -2.27
CA LEU A 195 -12.62 -8.34 -2.32
C LEU A 195 -12.56 -9.81 -1.94
N LEU A 196 -13.19 -10.15 -0.82
CA LEU A 196 -13.28 -11.50 -0.28
C LEU A 196 -14.70 -12.02 -0.45
N ILE A 197 -14.86 -13.16 -1.11
CA ILE A 197 -16.15 -13.74 -1.48
C ILE A 197 -16.20 -15.19 -1.05
N GLY A 198 -17.25 -15.64 -0.36
CA GLY A 198 -17.34 -17.05 0.00
C GLY A 198 -18.66 -17.45 0.63
N ASN A 199 -18.83 -18.76 0.82
CA ASN A 199 -20.07 -19.35 1.32
C ASN A 199 -20.05 -19.68 2.83
N ASP A 200 -18.96 -19.36 3.52
CA ASP A 200 -18.76 -19.66 4.92
C ASP A 200 -18.18 -18.45 5.66
N VAL A 201 -19.06 -17.74 6.37
CA VAL A 201 -18.71 -16.55 7.15
C VAL A 201 -17.60 -16.81 8.17
N LYS A 202 -17.52 -18.02 8.75
CA LYS A 202 -16.47 -18.35 9.72
C LYS A 202 -15.12 -18.48 9.03
N MET A 203 -15.08 -19.12 7.86
CA MET A 203 -13.87 -19.15 7.03
C MET A 203 -13.43 -17.74 6.65
N LEU A 204 -14.35 -16.88 6.18
CA LEU A 204 -14.04 -15.49 5.84
C LEU A 204 -13.54 -14.70 7.05
N GLY A 205 -14.15 -14.90 8.22
CA GLY A 205 -13.76 -14.26 9.48
C GLY A 205 -12.32 -14.55 9.90
N ASN A 206 -11.85 -15.79 9.70
CA ASN A 206 -10.48 -16.19 10.05
C ASN A 206 -9.42 -15.59 9.12
N ILE A 207 -9.79 -15.18 7.90
CA ILE A 207 -8.88 -14.55 6.93
C ILE A 207 -8.67 -13.06 7.27
N LYS A 208 -9.62 -12.45 7.98
CA LYS A 208 -9.58 -11.04 8.36
C LYS A 208 -8.72 -10.76 9.61
N ALA A 209 -8.48 -11.78 10.43
CA ALA A 209 -7.76 -11.68 11.71
C ALA A 209 -6.24 -11.59 11.50
#